data_AF-A0A101XHN1-F1
#
_entry.id   AF-A0A101XHN1-F1
#
_cell.length_a   1.000
_cell.length_b   1.000
_cell.length_c   1.000
_cell.angle_alpha   90.00
_cell.angle_beta   90.00
_cell.angle_gamma   90.00
#
_symmetry.space_group_name_H-M   'P 1'
#
loop_
_entity.id
_entity.type
_entity.pdbx_description
1 polymer ?
#
loop_
_entity_poly.entity_id
_entity_poly.type
_entity_poly.pdbx_seq_one_letter_code
_entity_poly.pdbx_strand_id
1 'polypeptide(L)'
;MDSAKRELIIASESFRGSGVRPIHGVLLYGPAGTGKTALGLGYTAWLGLYRGFRVIVVKAGRLMRGGPWEAAWRLEKVFQLARALQPSVIYIDGGGFNREG
;
A
#
# COMPACT_ATOMS: atom_id res chain seq x y z
N MET A 1 -12.00 -10.44 18.53
CA MET A 1 -11.41 -10.57 17.18
C MET A 1 -11.69 -9.28 16.45
N ASP A 2 -10.65 -8.56 16.03
CA ASP A 2 -10.79 -7.25 15.37
C ASP A 2 -11.65 -7.34 14.11
N SER A 3 -12.51 -6.35 13.87
CA SER A 3 -13.46 -6.32 12.75
C SER A 3 -12.74 -6.41 11.41
N ALA A 4 -11.60 -5.74 11.29
CA ALA A 4 -10.70 -5.79 10.14
C ALA A 4 -10.24 -7.22 9.80
N LYS A 5 -9.90 -8.00 10.83
CA LYS A 5 -9.45 -9.39 10.68
C LYS A 5 -10.61 -10.29 10.23
N ARG A 6 -11.83 -10.05 10.73
CA ARG A 6 -13.05 -10.74 10.27
C ARG A 6 -13.34 -10.45 8.79
N GLU A 7 -13.22 -9.21 8.36
CA GLU A 7 -13.47 -8.85 6.96
C GLU A 7 -12.46 -9.44 5.98
N LEU A 8 -11.17 -9.45 6.35
CA LEU A 8 -10.14 -10.09 5.53
C LEU A 8 -10.41 -11.60 5.38
N ILE A 9 -10.88 -12.25 6.45
CA ILE A 9 -11.28 -13.66 6.41
C ILE A 9 -12.47 -13.85 5.46
N ILE A 10 -13.54 -13.06 5.59
CA ILE A 10 -14.73 -13.13 4.73
C ILE A 10 -14.39 -12.88 3.26
N ALA A 11 -13.56 -11.86 2.98
CA ALA A 11 -13.10 -11.57 1.63
C ALA A 11 -12.26 -12.73 1.08
N SER A 12 -11.34 -13.28 1.87
CA SER A 12 -10.55 -14.44 1.49
C SER A 12 -11.40 -15.69 1.24
N GLU A 13 -12.47 -15.91 2.01
CA GLU A 13 -13.42 -17.01 1.82
C GLU A 13 -14.24 -16.83 0.56
N SER A 14 -14.59 -15.59 0.20
CA SER A 14 -15.33 -15.28 -1.03
C SER A 14 -14.58 -15.67 -2.31
N PHE A 15 -13.24 -15.77 -2.25
CA PHE A 15 -12.42 -16.29 -3.35
C PHE A 15 -12.29 -17.83 -3.36
N ARG A 16 -12.63 -18.52 -2.25
CA ARG A 16 -12.57 -20.00 -2.20
C ARG A 16 -13.65 -20.58 -3.12
N GLY A 17 -13.23 -21.41 -4.07
CA GLY A 17 -14.13 -22.03 -5.06
C GLY A 17 -14.31 -21.25 -6.36
N SER A 18 -13.85 -19.99 -6.44
CA SER A 18 -13.92 -19.17 -7.66
C SER A 18 -12.80 -19.44 -8.68
N GLY A 19 -11.75 -20.17 -8.27
CA GLY A 19 -10.52 -20.36 -9.08
C GLY A 19 -9.66 -19.09 -9.22
N VAL A 20 -10.10 -17.95 -8.69
CA VAL A 20 -9.41 -16.65 -8.79
C VAL A 20 -8.47 -16.47 -7.60
N ARG A 21 -7.21 -16.09 -7.89
CA ARG A 21 -6.23 -15.74 -6.85
C ARG A 21 -6.51 -14.32 -6.32
N PRO A 22 -6.49 -14.10 -5.00
CA PRO A 22 -6.65 -12.76 -4.43
C PRO A 22 -5.60 -11.77 -4.97
N ILE A 23 -6.02 -10.54 -5.24
CA ILE A 23 -5.12 -9.47 -5.67
C ILE A 23 -4.43 -8.90 -4.43
N HIS A 24 -3.10 -8.95 -4.40
CA HIS A 24 -2.29 -8.49 -3.26
C HIS A 24 -1.74 -7.07 -3.41
N GLY A 25 -1.96 -6.41 -4.55
CA GLY A 25 -1.50 -5.06 -4.80
C GLY A 25 -2.15 -4.43 -6.04
N VAL A 26 -2.23 -3.10 -6.05
CA VAL A 26 -2.81 -2.31 -7.13
C VAL A 26 -1.81 -1.24 -7.57
N LEU A 27 -1.66 -1.05 -8.88
CA LEU A 27 -0.88 0.03 -9.47
C LEU A 27 -1.81 1.01 -10.19
N LEU A 28 -1.77 2.28 -9.79
CA LEU A 28 -2.49 3.35 -10.46
C LEU A 28 -1.54 4.07 -11.43
N TYR A 29 -1.82 4.03 -12.73
CA TYR A 29 -1.00 4.67 -13.77
C TYR A 29 -1.85 5.55 -14.69
N GLY A 30 -1.24 6.58 -15.28
CA GLY A 30 -1.89 7.50 -16.22
C GLY A 30 -1.34 8.94 -16.16
N PRO A 31 -1.77 9.83 -17.08
CA PRO A 31 -1.29 11.20 -17.20
C PRO A 31 -1.37 12.01 -15.90
N ALA A 32 -0.53 13.03 -15.70
CA ALA A 32 -0.63 13.92 -14.54
C ALA A 32 -2.02 14.57 -14.46
N GLY A 33 -2.53 14.77 -13.24
CA GLY A 33 -3.86 15.37 -13.02
C GLY A 33 -5.05 14.40 -13.04
N THR A 34 -4.89 13.11 -13.37
CA THR A 34 -6.00 12.13 -13.34
C THR A 34 -6.42 11.64 -11.94
N GLY A 35 -6.03 12.34 -10.87
CA GLY A 35 -6.47 12.02 -9.50
C GLY A 35 -5.83 10.78 -8.85
N LYS A 36 -4.83 10.14 -9.46
CA LYS A 36 -4.16 8.91 -8.92
C LYS A 36 -3.71 9.06 -7.47
N THR A 37 -3.02 10.16 -7.15
CA THR A 37 -2.55 10.46 -5.79
C THR A 37 -3.72 10.70 -4.83
N ALA A 38 -4.72 11.48 -5.26
CA ALA A 38 -5.90 11.75 -4.44
C ALA A 38 -6.69 10.46 -4.13
N LEU A 39 -6.87 9.60 -5.13
CA LEU A 39 -7.56 8.31 -4.98
C LEU A 39 -6.78 7.39 -4.04
N GLY A 40 -5.47 7.25 -4.24
CA GLY A 40 -4.61 6.42 -3.40
C GLY A 40 -4.62 6.87 -1.93
N LEU A 41 -4.44 8.17 -1.69
CA LEU A 41 -4.49 8.75 -0.35
C LEU A 41 -5.88 8.61 0.29
N GLY A 42 -6.95 8.93 -0.44
CA GLY A 42 -8.32 8.85 0.07
C GLY A 42 -8.71 7.43 0.47
N TYR A 43 -8.43 6.45 -0.39
CA TYR A 43 -8.71 5.04 -0.09
C TYR A 43 -7.88 4.53 1.10
N THR A 44 -6.59 4.87 1.14
CA THR A 44 -5.70 4.48 2.25
C THR A 44 -6.14 5.10 3.58
N ALA A 45 -6.53 6.38 3.56
CA ALA A 45 -7.07 7.06 4.73
C ALA A 45 -8.38 6.40 5.21
N TRP A 46 -9.27 6.05 4.28
CA TRP A 46 -10.50 5.34 4.60
C TRP A 46 -10.24 3.98 5.25
N LEU A 47 -9.30 3.19 4.72
CA LEU A 47 -8.88 1.92 5.32
C LEU A 47 -8.36 2.11 6.76
N GLY A 48 -7.55 3.13 7.00
CA GLY A 48 -6.99 3.42 8.31
C GLY A 48 -8.02 3.87 9.33
N LEU A 49 -8.91 4.79 8.94
CA LEU A 49 -9.88 5.41 9.84
C LEU A 49 -11.09 4.52 10.12
N TYR A 50 -11.59 3.80 9.11
CA TYR A 50 -12.88 3.10 9.21
C TYR A 50 -12.77 1.59 9.16
N ARG A 51 -11.62 1.04 8.76
CA ARG A 51 -11.46 -0.41 8.52
C ARG A 51 -10.38 -1.05 9.41
N GLY A 52 -9.77 -0.28 10.31
CA GLY A 52 -8.79 -0.81 11.28
C GLY A 52 -7.43 -1.19 10.68
N PHE A 53 -7.12 -0.78 9.44
CA PHE A 53 -5.83 -1.09 8.83
C PHE A 53 -4.72 -0.17 9.35
N ARG A 54 -3.54 -0.74 9.58
CA ARG A 54 -2.31 0.03 9.80
C ARG A 54 -1.80 0.54 8.45
N VAL A 55 -1.72 1.86 8.31
CA VAL A 55 -1.28 2.52 7.08
C VAL A 55 0.21 2.82 7.15
N ILE A 56 0.97 2.37 6.17
CA ILE A 56 2.40 2.67 6.01
C ILE A 56 2.58 3.46 4.72
N VAL A 57 2.87 4.76 4.83
CA VAL A 57 3.09 5.63 3.67
C VAL A 57 4.57 5.73 3.35
N VAL A 58 4.93 5.41 2.11
CA VAL A 58 6.29 5.46 1.59
C VAL A 58 6.32 6.43 0.40
N LYS A 59 7.20 7.42 0.47
CA LYS A 59 7.49 8.27 -0.70
C LYS A 59 8.51 7.55 -1.58
N ALA A 60 8.18 7.31 -2.84
CA ALA A 60 9.05 6.60 -3.78
C ALA A 60 10.44 7.28 -3.89
N GLY A 61 10.49 8.61 -3.93
CA GLY A 61 11.75 9.36 -3.95
C GLY A 61 12.65 9.11 -2.74
N ARG A 62 12.09 8.87 -1.55
CA ARG A 62 12.88 8.52 -0.35
C ARG A 62 13.37 7.06 -0.39
N LEU A 63 12.57 6.16 -0.97
CA LEU A 63 12.93 4.76 -1.10
C LEU A 63 14.17 4.60 -1.99
N MET A 64 14.24 5.36 -3.09
CA MET A 64 15.27 5.22 -4.12
C MET A 64 16.60 5.94 -3.82
N ARG A 65 16.72 6.68 -2.70
CA ARG A 65 17.99 7.37 -2.37
C ARG A 65 19.11 6.36 -2.06
N GLY A 66 20.33 6.65 -2.51
CA GLY A 66 21.52 5.85 -2.21
C GLY A 66 21.63 4.50 -2.96
N GLY A 67 20.82 4.32 -4.01
CA GLY A 67 21.01 3.25 -4.99
C GLY A 67 20.18 1.99 -4.76
N PRO A 68 20.27 1.01 -5.68
CA PRO A 68 19.34 -0.14 -5.73
C PRO A 68 19.39 -1.04 -4.50
N TRP A 69 20.59 -1.31 -3.97
CA TRP A 69 20.80 -2.17 -2.81
C TRP A 69 20.18 -1.58 -1.54
N GLU A 70 20.40 -0.29 -1.32
CA GLU A 70 19.84 0.40 -0.17
C GLU A 70 18.31 0.56 -0.30
N ALA A 71 17.82 0.79 -1.52
CA ALA A 71 16.38 0.81 -1.79
C ALA A 71 15.72 -0.53 -1.49
N ALA A 72 16.34 -1.65 -1.91
CA ALA A 72 15.86 -3.00 -1.61
C ALA A 72 15.84 -3.28 -0.10
N TRP A 73 16.90 -2.88 0.62
CA TRP A 73 16.95 -3.01 2.08
C TRP A 73 15.85 -2.20 2.79
N ARG A 74 15.64 -0.94 2.38
CA ARG A 74 14.55 -0.11 2.94
C ARG A 74 13.18 -0.71 2.65
N LEU A 75 12.97 -1.22 1.43
CA LEU A 75 11.73 -1.87 1.03
C LEU A 75 11.47 -3.12 1.88
N GLU A 76 12.50 -3.94 2.12
CA GLU A 76 12.38 -5.11 2.98
C GLU A 76 11.93 -4.72 4.39
N LYS A 77 12.51 -3.66 4.97
CA LYS A 77 12.11 -3.14 6.29
C LYS A 77 10.66 -2.67 6.33
N VAL A 78 10.18 -2.00 5.27
CA VAL A 78 8.77 -1.61 5.15
C VAL A 78 7.86 -2.85 5.17
N PHE A 79 8.20 -3.89 4.41
CA PHE A 79 7.41 -5.13 4.41
C PHE A 79 7.48 -5.90 5.73
N GLN A 80 8.64 -5.92 6.41
CA GLN A 80 8.78 -6.49 7.75
C GLN A 80 7.84 -5.79 8.74
N LEU A 81 7.81 -4.45 8.72
CA LEU A 81 6.91 -3.64 9.53
C LEU A 81 5.43 -3.93 9.22
N ALA A 82 5.06 -4.00 7.94
CA ALA A 82 3.70 -4.32 7.51
C ALA A 82 3.24 -5.69 8.03
N ARG A 83 4.12 -6.71 8.00
CA ARG A 83 3.80 -8.03 8.56
C ARG A 83 3.61 -8.03 10.08
N ALA A 84 4.38 -7.22 10.80
CA ALA A 84 4.23 -7.08 12.26
C ALA A 84 2.94 -6.33 12.64
N LEU A 85 2.47 -5.43 11.78
CA LEU A 85 1.35 -4.54 12.01
C LEU A 85 0.04 -5.01 11.34
N GLN A 86 -0.12 -6.30 11.10
CA GLN A 86 -1.33 -6.82 10.45
C GLN A 86 -2.60 -6.53 11.28
N PRO A 87 -3.70 -6.11 10.64
CA PRO A 87 -3.87 -5.88 9.20
C PRO A 87 -3.26 -4.55 8.75
N SER A 88 -2.55 -4.52 7.61
CA SER A 88 -1.84 -3.32 7.15
C SER A 88 -1.93 -3.09 5.65
N VAL A 89 -1.81 -1.84 5.21
CA VAL A 89 -1.65 -1.43 3.81
C VAL A 89 -0.38 -0.60 3.65
N ILE A 90 0.41 -0.91 2.62
CA ILE A 90 1.56 -0.09 2.21
C ILE A 90 1.11 0.78 1.04
N TYR A 91 1.18 2.10 1.21
CA TYR A 91 0.90 3.07 0.16
C TYR A 91 2.22 3.69 -0.31
N ILE A 92 2.56 3.48 -1.58
CA ILE A 92 3.75 4.06 -2.21
C ILE A 92 3.30 5.16 -3.17
N ASP A 93 3.63 6.42 -2.86
CA ASP A 93 3.33 7.55 -3.73
C ASP A 93 4.56 8.01 -4.52
N GLY A 94 4.37 8.18 -5.83
CA GLY A 94 5.35 8.74 -6.76
C GLY A 94 5.36 10.27 -6.79
N GLY A 95 4.44 10.93 -6.07
CA GLY A 95 4.35 12.38 -5.97
C GLY A 95 5.61 13.02 -5.39
N GLY A 96 6.46 13.54 -6.27
CA GLY A 96 7.59 14.42 -5.94
C GLY A 96 8.96 13.84 -6.25
N PHE A 97 9.29 13.70 -7.54
CA PHE A 97 10.64 14.08 -7.96
C PHE A 97 10.61 15.60 -8.07
N ASN A 98 11.22 16.29 -7.11
CA ASN A 98 11.33 17.74 -7.19
C ASN A 98 12.13 18.05 -8.47
N ARG A 99 11.57 18.92 -9.31
CA ARG A 99 12.34 19.62 -10.34
C ARG A 99 13.24 20.59 -9.60
N GLU A 100 14.38 20.12 -9.10
CA GLU A 100 15.50 21.00 -8.85
C GLU A 100 16.19 21.20 -10.19
N GLY A 101 15.80 22.30 -10.83
CA GLY A 101 16.32 22.86 -12.07
C GLY A 101 15.83 24.29 -12.14
#